data_AF-A0A6M4P6K2-F1
#
_entry.id   AF-A0A6M4P6K2-F1
#
_cell.length_a   1.000
_cell.length_b   1.000
_cell.length_c   1.000
_cell.angle_alpha   90.00
_cell.angle_beta   90.00
_cell.angle_gamma   90.00
#
_symmetry.space_group_name_H-M   'P 1'
#
loop_
_entity.id
_entity.type
_entity.pdbx_description
1 polymer ?
#
loop_
_entity_poly.entity_id
_entity_poly.type
_entity_poly.pdbx_seq_one_letter_code
_entity_poly.pdbx_strand_id
1 'polypeptide(L)'
;MAALATTSSLSDYHRLSISSYRDRLRKSGKASSIEVAYFYHGKSYRYAIQLTTTAPHYGGSRYFFNCPSCSKRVSVLYRKGTYICRKCIGLGYQSQLEQPVDRLFTRLNAIRERLQWSKGIANPQGGKPRYMHDRTYERLLTEYDRLTDKLIRIFY
;
A
#
# COMPACT_ATOMS: atom_id res chain seq x y z
N MET A 1 -21.40 -16.33 -7.28
CA MET A 1 -20.61 -16.12 -6.05
C MET A 1 -19.32 -15.40 -6.42
N ALA A 2 -19.10 -14.19 -5.92
CA ALA A 2 -17.85 -13.48 -6.15
C ALA A 2 -16.72 -14.22 -5.40
N ALA A 3 -15.69 -14.66 -6.13
CA ALA A 3 -14.52 -15.27 -5.52
C ALA A 3 -13.84 -14.23 -4.62
N LEU A 4 -13.67 -14.56 -3.34
CA LEU A 4 -12.85 -13.78 -2.42
C LEU A 4 -11.46 -13.62 -3.05
N ALA A 5 -10.95 -12.40 -3.12
CA ALA A 5 -9.61 -12.13 -3.61
C ALA A 5 -8.59 -12.84 -2.70
N THR A 6 -8.10 -14.00 -3.13
CA THR A 6 -7.08 -14.80 -2.45
C THR A 6 -5.66 -14.34 -2.79
N THR A 7 -5.52 -13.33 -3.63
CA THR A 7 -4.23 -12.76 -4.01
C THR A 7 -3.72 -11.84 -2.90
N SER A 8 -2.53 -12.14 -2.37
CA SER A 8 -1.90 -11.28 -1.36
C SER A 8 -1.72 -9.84 -1.85
N SER A 9 -1.93 -8.89 -0.95
CA SER A 9 -1.74 -7.46 -1.19
C SER A 9 -0.32 -7.04 -0.83
N LEU A 10 0.16 -5.93 -1.41
CA LEU A 10 1.46 -5.34 -1.03
C LEU A 10 1.51 -4.94 0.44
N SER A 11 0.36 -4.64 1.08
CA SER A 11 0.29 -4.32 2.50
C SER A 11 0.64 -5.49 3.41
N ASP A 12 0.57 -6.72 2.91
CA ASP A 12 0.80 -7.93 3.69
C ASP A 12 2.30 -8.19 3.93
N TYR A 13 3.17 -7.43 3.25
CA TYR A 13 4.62 -7.61 3.28
C TYR A 13 5.30 -6.43 3.96
N HIS A 14 6.30 -6.73 4.79
CA HIS A 14 7.16 -5.69 5.36
C HIS A 14 7.95 -4.96 4.26
N ARG A 15 7.86 -3.63 4.25
CA ARG A 15 8.40 -2.75 3.22
C ARG A 15 9.75 -2.15 3.64
N LEU A 16 10.76 -2.29 2.78
CA LEU A 16 12.06 -1.61 2.92
C LEU A 16 12.21 -0.57 1.82
N SER A 17 12.28 0.71 2.20
CA SER A 17 12.42 1.83 1.27
C SER A 17 13.84 2.41 1.30
N ILE A 18 14.38 2.73 0.13
CA ILE A 18 15.70 3.38 0.03
C ILE A 18 15.72 4.75 0.71
N SER A 19 14.55 5.40 0.79
CA SER A 19 14.38 6.68 1.49
C SER A 19 14.72 6.60 2.97
N SER A 20 14.51 5.44 3.61
CA SER A 20 14.83 5.22 5.02
C SER A 20 16.34 5.27 5.31
N TYR A 21 17.17 5.12 4.28
CA TYR A 21 18.63 5.16 4.38
C TYR A 21 19.24 6.47 3.86
N ARG A 22 18.42 7.46 3.47
CA ARG A 22 18.88 8.68 2.78
C ARG A 22 20.03 9.38 3.51
N ASP A 23 19.91 9.58 4.81
CA ASP A 23 20.92 10.32 5.59
C ASP A 23 22.22 9.53 5.74
N ARG A 24 22.12 8.22 5.92
CA ARG A 24 23.28 7.33 6.00
C ARG A 24 24.03 7.31 4.66
N LEU A 25 23.29 7.19 3.55
CA LEU A 25 23.87 7.14 2.20
C LEU A 25 24.52 8.46 1.78
N ARG A 26 23.98 9.59 2.23
CA ARG A 26 24.58 10.92 2.05
C ARG A 26 25.92 11.04 2.76
N LYS A 27 26.00 10.62 4.03
CA LYS A 27 27.24 10.68 4.82
C LYS A 27 28.35 9.79 4.26
N SER A 28 28.01 8.61 3.72
CA SER A 28 29.01 7.66 3.20
C SER A 28 29.62 8.04 1.85
N GLY A 29 29.05 8.98 1.10
CA GLY A 29 29.56 9.45 -0.20
C GLY A 29 29.44 8.46 -1.37
N LYS A 30 29.77 7.16 -1.16
CA LYS A 30 29.71 6.07 -2.15
C LYS A 30 29.40 4.71 -1.49
N ALA A 31 28.21 4.52 -0.96
CA ALA A 31 27.82 3.20 -0.45
C ALA A 31 27.48 2.25 -1.60
N SER A 32 28.15 1.09 -1.65
CA SER A 32 27.89 0.02 -2.62
C SER A 32 26.83 -0.99 -2.15
N SER A 33 26.56 -1.07 -0.84
CA SER A 33 25.56 -1.98 -0.28
C SER A 33 25.02 -1.48 1.07
N ILE A 34 23.90 -2.07 1.53
CA ILE A 34 23.39 -1.92 2.89
C ILE A 34 23.27 -3.28 3.58
N GLU A 35 23.70 -3.36 4.83
CA GLU A 35 23.40 -4.54 5.66
C GLU A 35 21.96 -4.50 6.15
N VAL A 36 21.29 -5.64 6.04
CA VAL A 36 19.99 -5.90 6.65
C VAL A 36 20.11 -7.08 7.59
N ALA A 37 19.50 -6.94 8.77
CA ALA A 37 19.40 -7.99 9.77
C ALA A 37 17.97 -8.04 10.32
N TYR A 38 17.36 -9.23 10.34
CA TYR A 38 16.02 -9.43 10.90
C TYR A 38 15.76 -10.89 11.25
N PHE A 39 14.77 -11.11 12.13
CA PHE A 39 14.23 -12.44 12.41
C PHE A 39 12.93 -12.66 11.64
N TYR A 40 12.74 -13.86 11.09
CA TYR A 40 11.54 -14.22 10.33
C TYR A 40 11.30 -15.74 10.40
N HIS A 41 10.11 -16.15 10.85
CA HIS A 41 9.70 -17.56 11.03
C HIS A 41 10.77 -18.43 11.71
N GLY A 42 11.27 -18.00 12.87
CA GLY A 42 12.24 -18.81 13.62
C GLY A 42 13.68 -18.73 13.10
N LYS A 43 13.95 -17.99 12.02
CA LYS A 43 15.27 -17.91 11.39
C LYS A 43 15.81 -16.47 11.42
N SER A 44 17.09 -16.34 11.73
CA SER A 44 17.84 -15.08 11.64
C SER A 44 18.40 -14.90 10.24
N TYR A 45 18.18 -13.73 9.67
CA TYR A 45 18.70 -13.33 8.36
C TYR A 45 19.66 -12.16 8.55
N ARG A 46 20.86 -12.28 7.98
CA ARG A 46 21.84 -11.19 7.89
C ARG A 46 22.56 -11.25 6.54
N TYR A 47 22.41 -10.21 5.73
CA TYR A 47 23.06 -10.12 4.43
C TYR A 47 23.11 -8.67 3.94
N ALA A 48 23.93 -8.42 2.90
CA ALA A 48 24.03 -7.13 2.25
C ALA A 48 23.14 -7.06 1.01
N ILE A 49 22.40 -5.96 0.84
CA ILE A 49 21.67 -5.65 -0.39
C ILE A 49 22.49 -4.65 -1.18
N GLN A 50 22.80 -5.01 -2.42
CA GLN A 50 23.60 -4.16 -3.31
C GLN A 50 22.86 -2.89 -3.69
N LEU A 51 23.61 -1.80 -3.82
CA LEU A 51 23.13 -0.50 -4.23
C LEU A 51 23.68 -0.13 -5.61
N THR A 52 22.97 0.75 -6.27
CA THR A 52 23.41 1.41 -7.49
C THR A 52 23.01 2.87 -7.43
N THR A 53 23.78 3.72 -8.11
CA THR A 53 23.51 5.14 -8.21
C THR A 53 23.22 5.53 -9.65
N THR A 54 22.46 6.60 -9.82
CA THR A 54 22.34 7.32 -11.09
C THR A 54 22.58 8.81 -10.85
N ALA A 55 23.22 9.49 -11.79
CA ALA A 55 23.38 10.93 -11.77
C ALA A 55 22.03 11.62 -12.10
N PRO A 56 21.47 12.47 -11.22
CA PRO A 56 20.30 13.29 -11.51
C PRO A 56 20.69 14.54 -12.32
N HIS A 57 19.73 15.11 -13.06
CA HIS A 57 19.93 16.37 -13.81
C HIS A 57 20.33 17.57 -12.95
N TYR A 58 19.90 17.62 -11.68
CA TYR A 58 20.18 18.72 -10.75
C TYR A 58 21.33 18.42 -9.76
N GLY A 59 22.24 17.51 -10.12
CA GLY A 59 23.38 17.13 -9.28
C GLY A 59 23.05 16.14 -8.15
N GLY A 60 24.09 15.64 -7.49
CA GLY A 60 24.01 14.62 -6.43
C GLY A 60 24.00 13.18 -6.95
N SER A 61 23.62 12.23 -6.09
CA SER A 61 23.49 10.80 -6.45
C SER A 61 22.15 10.26 -5.97
N ARG A 62 21.40 9.63 -6.87
CA ARG A 62 20.16 8.92 -6.53
C ARG A 62 20.46 7.45 -6.35
N TYR A 63 20.32 6.97 -5.11
CA TYR A 63 20.51 5.56 -4.77
C TYR A 63 19.27 4.72 -5.08
N PHE A 64 19.50 3.49 -5.48
CA PHE A 64 18.51 2.43 -5.65
C PHE A 64 19.04 1.13 -5.06
N PHE A 65 18.14 0.25 -4.64
CA PHE A 65 18.48 -1.14 -4.38
C PHE A 65 18.59 -1.91 -5.69
N ASN A 66 19.52 -2.85 -5.75
CA ASN A 66 19.49 -3.95 -6.70
C ASN A 66 18.71 -5.09 -6.07
N CYS A 67 17.62 -5.51 -6.71
CA CYS A 67 16.84 -6.63 -6.23
C CYS A 67 17.71 -7.90 -6.17
N PRO A 68 17.81 -8.60 -5.02
CA PRO A 68 18.62 -9.81 -4.91
C PRO A 68 18.22 -10.96 -5.85
N SER A 69 16.97 -10.97 -6.33
CA SER A 69 16.44 -12.05 -7.18
C SER A 69 16.53 -11.76 -8.68
N CYS A 70 16.30 -10.51 -9.12
CA CYS A 70 16.29 -10.18 -10.56
C CYS A 70 17.28 -9.07 -10.96
N SER A 71 18.08 -8.58 -10.02
CA SER A 71 19.08 -7.52 -10.20
C SER A 71 18.55 -6.19 -10.75
N LYS A 72 17.22 -6.01 -10.85
CA LYS A 72 16.60 -4.76 -11.29
C LYS A 72 16.73 -3.68 -10.21
N ARG A 73 16.94 -2.45 -10.65
CA ARG A 73 17.00 -1.26 -9.79
C ARG A 73 15.60 -0.91 -9.28
N VAL A 74 15.43 -0.81 -7.98
CA VAL A 74 14.15 -0.48 -7.34
C VAL A 74 14.35 0.42 -6.12
N SER A 75 13.35 1.25 -5.81
CA SER A 75 13.35 2.09 -4.62
C SER A 75 12.79 1.39 -3.38
N VAL A 76 12.08 0.27 -3.57
CA VAL A 76 11.38 -0.46 -2.52
C VAL A 76 11.55 -1.96 -2.71
N LEU A 77 11.87 -2.65 -1.62
CA LEU A 77 11.87 -4.11 -1.51
C LEU A 77 10.82 -4.55 -0.47
N TYR A 78 10.37 -5.79 -0.59
CA TYR A 78 9.35 -6.40 0.27
C TYR A 78 9.87 -7.73 0.82
N ARG A 79 9.57 -8.02 2.08
CA ARG A 79 10.08 -9.21 2.77
C ARG A 79 9.16 -10.42 2.58
N LYS A 80 9.62 -11.44 1.85
CA LYS A 80 9.02 -12.78 1.75
C LYS A 80 10.11 -13.83 2.01
N GLY A 81 10.55 -13.94 3.26
CA GLY A 81 11.81 -14.64 3.61
C GLY A 81 13.03 -13.77 3.36
N THR A 82 13.26 -13.35 2.11
CA THR A 82 14.28 -12.38 1.69
C THR A 82 13.63 -11.07 1.19
N TYR A 83 14.37 -9.97 1.21
CA TYR A 83 13.94 -8.71 0.59
C TYR A 83 14.09 -8.79 -0.92
N ILE A 84 12.97 -8.80 -1.64
CA ILE A 84 12.93 -8.85 -3.11
C ILE A 84 11.93 -7.83 -3.67
N CYS A 85 12.04 -7.53 -4.95
CA CYS A 85 11.18 -6.51 -5.55
C CYS A 85 9.76 -7.01 -5.75
N ARG A 86 8.82 -6.07 -5.94
CA ARG A 86 7.41 -6.36 -6.20
C ARG A 86 7.18 -7.37 -7.33
N LYS A 87 7.95 -7.28 -8.41
CA LYS A 87 7.81 -8.21 -9.55
C LYS A 87 8.22 -9.63 -9.17
N CYS A 88 9.29 -9.79 -8.39
CA CYS A 88 9.78 -11.10 -7.94
C CYS A 88 8.86 -11.79 -6.93
N ILE A 89 8.16 -11.03 -6.08
CA ILE A 89 7.14 -11.62 -5.18
C ILE A 89 5.85 -11.99 -5.91
N GLY A 90 5.73 -11.70 -7.21
CA GLY A 90 4.56 -12.05 -8.02
C GLY A 90 3.36 -11.13 -7.80
N LEU A 91 3.55 -9.94 -7.22
CA LEU A 91 2.45 -9.04 -6.92
C LEU A 91 2.14 -8.09 -8.10
N GLY A 92 0.97 -8.28 -8.70
CA GLY A 92 0.30 -7.31 -9.58
C GLY A 92 0.11 -5.95 -8.89
N TYR A 93 -0.29 -4.91 -9.64
CA TYR A 93 -0.57 -3.63 -8.98
C TYR A 93 -1.83 -3.84 -8.14
N GLN A 94 -1.91 -3.26 -6.94
CA GLN A 94 -3.14 -3.32 -6.13
C GLN A 94 -4.36 -2.93 -6.96
N SER A 95 -4.21 -1.90 -7.80
CA SER A 95 -5.25 -1.41 -8.72
C SER A 95 -5.67 -2.39 -9.82
N GLN A 96 -4.87 -3.43 -10.10
CA GLN A 96 -5.21 -4.53 -11.02
C GLN A 96 -5.93 -5.69 -10.31
N LEU A 97 -5.85 -5.74 -8.98
CA LEU A 97 -6.51 -6.73 -8.14
C LEU A 97 -7.79 -6.20 -7.50
N GLU A 98 -7.96 -4.87 -7.44
CA GLU A 98 -9.21 -4.22 -7.05
C GLU A 98 -10.34 -4.63 -7.99
N GLN A 99 -11.26 -5.43 -7.48
CA GLN A 99 -12.53 -5.70 -8.14
C GLN A 99 -13.37 -4.40 -8.15
N PRO A 100 -14.31 -4.24 -9.10
CA PRO A 100 -15.23 -3.11 -9.11
C PRO A 100 -15.93 -2.88 -7.76
N VAL A 101 -16.17 -3.97 -7.02
CA VAL A 101 -16.78 -3.94 -5.69
C VAL A 101 -15.85 -3.35 -4.60
N ASP A 102 -14.53 -3.55 -4.70
CA ASP A 102 -13.56 -2.98 -3.75
C ASP A 102 -13.54 -1.44 -3.80
N ARG A 103 -13.74 -0.89 -5.00
CA ARG A 103 -13.90 0.56 -5.19
C ARG A 103 -15.19 1.07 -4.56
N LEU A 104 -16.29 0.31 -4.63
CA LEU A 104 -17.54 0.65 -3.96
C LEU A 104 -17.36 0.66 -2.43
N PHE A 105 -16.74 -0.37 -1.86
CA PHE A 105 -16.45 -0.44 -0.43
C PHE A 105 -15.53 0.70 0.04
N THR A 106 -14.48 1.02 -0.73
CA THR A 106 -13.56 2.12 -0.42
C THR A 106 -14.31 3.46 -0.40
N ARG A 107 -15.17 3.70 -1.39
CA ARG A 107 -15.96 4.92 -1.47
C ARG A 107 -16.99 5.03 -0.34
N LEU A 108 -17.69 3.94 -0.02
CA LEU A 108 -18.61 3.87 1.13
C LEU A 108 -17.88 4.17 2.44
N ASN A 109 -16.71 3.59 2.67
CA ASN A 109 -15.92 3.86 3.87
C ASN A 109 -15.45 5.31 3.95
N ALA A 110 -15.09 5.94 2.83
CA ALA A 110 -14.73 7.35 2.80
C ALA A 110 -15.93 8.26 3.13
N ILE A 111 -17.14 7.90 2.69
CA ILE A 111 -18.37 8.63 3.07
C ILE A 111 -18.66 8.44 4.56
N ARG A 112 -18.61 7.20 5.07
CA ARG A 112 -18.80 6.91 6.49
C ARG A 112 -17.80 7.66 7.37
N GLU A 113 -16.54 7.73 6.97
CA GLU A 113 -15.51 8.49 7.67
C GLU A 113 -15.82 10.00 7.69
N ARG A 114 -16.28 10.58 6.57
CA ARG A 114 -16.72 11.97 6.52
C ARG A 114 -17.94 12.24 7.40
N LEU A 115 -18.85 11.27 7.49
CA LEU A 115 -20.00 11.31 8.37
C LEU A 115 -19.66 10.94 9.83
N GLN A 116 -18.39 10.66 10.14
CA GLN A 116 -17.92 10.24 11.46
C GLN A 116 -18.59 8.94 11.96
N TRP A 117 -18.99 8.08 11.03
CA TRP A 117 -19.52 6.75 11.32
C TRP A 117 -18.41 5.70 11.33
N SER A 118 -18.59 4.64 12.11
CA SER A 118 -17.68 3.49 12.12
C SER A 118 -17.55 2.87 10.73
N LYS A 119 -16.33 2.61 10.25
CA LYS A 119 -16.08 2.01 8.93
C LYS A 119 -16.72 0.63 8.81
N GLY A 120 -17.08 0.20 7.60
CA GLY A 120 -17.72 -1.08 7.32
C GLY A 120 -19.23 -0.96 7.09
N ILE A 121 -19.73 -1.62 6.04
CA ILE A 121 -21.14 -1.52 5.64
C ILE A 121 -22.11 -2.22 6.61
N ALA A 122 -21.63 -3.25 7.31
CA ALA A 122 -22.42 -3.98 8.32
C ALA A 122 -22.60 -3.20 9.62
N ASN A 123 -21.85 -2.11 9.81
CA ASN A 123 -22.02 -1.25 10.99
C ASN A 123 -23.23 -0.34 10.81
N PRO A 124 -23.99 -0.08 11.90
CA PRO A 124 -25.18 0.77 11.84
C PRO A 124 -24.83 2.16 11.30
N GLN A 125 -25.80 2.79 10.64
CA GLN A 125 -25.71 4.19 10.25
C GLN A 125 -25.72 5.06 11.51
N GLY A 126 -24.94 6.14 11.50
CA GLY A 126 -24.95 7.14 12.57
C GLY A 126 -25.82 8.35 12.20
N GLY A 127 -25.80 9.36 13.07
CA GLY A 127 -26.44 10.65 12.79
C GLY A 127 -25.55 11.60 11.99
N LYS A 128 -26.11 12.78 11.68
CA LYS A 128 -25.38 13.90 11.09
C LYS A 128 -24.36 14.47 12.09
N PRO A 129 -23.08 14.71 11.69
CA PRO A 129 -22.10 15.37 12.54
C PRO A 129 -22.51 16.80 12.94
N ARG A 130 -22.19 17.19 14.19
CA ARG A 130 -22.63 18.45 14.84
C ARG A 130 -22.36 19.73 14.04
N TYR A 131 -21.34 19.74 13.17
CA TYR A 131 -20.92 20.92 12.40
C TYR A 131 -21.05 20.76 10.88
N MET A 132 -21.68 19.69 10.42
CA MET A 132 -21.92 19.49 9.00
C MET A 132 -23.14 20.29 8.57
N HIS A 133 -23.09 20.93 7.39
CA HIS A 133 -24.27 21.58 6.82
C HIS A 133 -25.26 20.54 6.27
N ASP A 134 -26.58 20.76 6.42
CA ASP A 134 -27.62 19.79 5.99
C ASP A 134 -27.46 19.38 4.53
N ARG A 135 -27.26 20.35 3.65
CA ARG A 135 -27.03 20.09 2.22
C ARG A 135 -25.83 19.16 1.96
N THR A 136 -24.77 19.27 2.76
CA THR A 136 -23.59 18.40 2.63
C THR A 136 -23.90 17.00 3.14
N TYR A 137 -24.63 16.91 4.25
CA TYR A 137 -25.08 15.66 4.84
C TYR A 137 -25.99 14.88 3.88
N GLU A 138 -27.05 15.51 3.38
CA GLU A 138 -28.00 14.91 2.44
C GLU A 138 -27.33 14.43 1.16
N ARG A 139 -26.39 15.21 0.61
CA ARG A 139 -25.61 14.80 -0.57
C ARG A 139 -24.78 13.55 -0.29
N LEU A 140 -24.12 13.49 0.87
CA LEU A 140 -23.32 12.33 1.25
C LEU A 140 -24.20 11.11 1.51
N LEU A 141 -25.37 11.29 2.13
CA LEU A 141 -26.34 10.24 2.37
C LEU A 141 -26.91 9.68 1.06
N THR A 142 -27.28 10.56 0.13
CA THR A 142 -27.76 10.17 -1.21
C THR A 142 -26.69 9.38 -1.98
N GLU A 143 -25.43 9.80 -1.92
CA GLU A 143 -24.31 9.05 -2.52
C GLU A 143 -24.13 7.69 -1.83
N TYR A 144 -24.22 7.64 -0.50
CA TYR A 144 -24.13 6.42 0.29
C TYR A 144 -25.22 5.40 -0.07
N ASP A 145 -26.48 5.83 -0.14
CA ASP A 145 -27.62 4.97 -0.47
C ASP A 145 -27.50 4.42 -1.90
N ARG A 146 -27.14 5.28 -2.86
CA ARG A 146 -26.91 4.87 -4.25
C ARG A 146 -25.80 3.82 -4.37
N LEU A 147 -24.71 3.99 -3.63
CA LEU A 147 -23.60 3.03 -3.64
C LEU A 147 -23.97 1.73 -2.93
N THR A 148 -24.77 1.81 -1.87
CA THR A 148 -25.28 0.65 -1.13
C THR A 148 -26.25 -0.16 -1.98
N ASP A 149 -27.18 0.47 -2.70
CA ASP A 149 -28.09 -0.19 -3.65
C ASP A 149 -27.31 -0.90 -4.77
N LYS A 150 -26.30 -0.24 -5.36
CA LYS A 150 -25.41 -0.88 -6.33
C LYS A 150 -24.73 -2.11 -5.76
N LEU A 151 -24.29 -2.05 -4.51
CA LEU A 151 -23.60 -3.14 -3.83
C LEU A 151 -24.57 -4.30 -3.58
N ILE A 152 -25.79 -4.03 -3.09
CA ILE A 152 -26.85 -5.02 -2.93
C ILE A 152 -27.13 -5.74 -4.25
N ARG A 153 -27.32 -5.02 -5.36
CA ARG A 153 -27.56 -5.60 -6.70
C ARG A 153 -26.41 -6.43 -7.27
N ILE A 154 -25.19 -6.28 -6.75
CA ILE A 154 -24.03 -7.09 -7.16
C ILE A 154 -24.01 -8.42 -6.38
N PHE A 155 -24.51 -8.41 -5.14
CA PHE A 155 -24.46 -9.57 -4.24
C PHE A 155 -25.76 -10.38 -4.17
N TYR A 156 -26.91 -9.80 -4.55
CA TYR A 156 -28.23 -10.41 -4.63
C TYR A 156 -28.78 -10.33 -6.06
#